data_AF-A0A6N2IBF1-F1
#
_entry.id   AF-A0A6N2IBF1-F1
#
_cell.length_a   1.000
_cell.length_b   1.000
_cell.length_c   1.000
_cell.angle_alpha   90.00
_cell.angle_beta   90.00
_cell.angle_gamma   90.00
#
_symmetry.space_group_name_H-M   'P 1'
#
loop_
_entity.id
_entity.type
_entity.pdbx_description
1 polymer ?
#
loop_
_entity_poly.entity_id
_entity_poly.type
_entity_poly.pdbx_seq_one_letter_code
_entity_poly.pdbx_strand_id
1 'polypeptide(L)'
;MSTDGVPPDNRGGGESGADAELPATLHIAGLALNLVESPPALACWSGGFPVPAGADPAVVNLVIEPPAPPQPATLRRVHDVVSRFDALVARAGEYCRVRLREEGYGLTAGELDRLDLPEPPWGLPEATVWTDRSWMIRFAESGLGMGDPYGILVTFDGTRPVDVQGTDDE
;
A
#
# COMPACT_ATOMS: atom_id res chain seq x y z
N MET A 1 17.31 -47.46 51.71
CA MET A 1 16.49 -46.32 51.24
C MET A 1 17.03 -45.94 49.88
N SER A 2 16.40 -46.41 48.81
CA SER A 2 16.77 -46.11 47.44
C SER A 2 15.86 -44.98 46.97
N THR A 3 16.43 -43.82 46.65
CA THR A 3 15.69 -42.73 46.03
C THR A 3 16.07 -42.62 44.57
N ASP A 4 15.01 -42.71 43.77
CA ASP A 4 14.87 -42.54 42.35
C ASP A 4 15.44 -41.19 41.86
N GLY A 5 15.99 -41.19 40.64
CA GLY A 5 16.57 -40.01 40.00
C GLY A 5 16.51 -40.12 38.49
N VAL A 6 15.31 -40.15 37.93
CA VAL A 6 15.05 -39.86 36.52
C VAL A 6 15.44 -38.41 36.20
N PRO A 7 16.25 -38.14 35.15
CA PRO A 7 16.41 -36.79 34.64
C PRO A 7 15.30 -36.49 33.62
N PRO A 8 14.54 -35.38 33.74
CA PRO A 8 13.71 -34.91 32.63
C PRO A 8 14.55 -34.02 31.70
N ASP A 9 14.64 -34.52 30.47
CA ASP A 9 14.39 -33.83 29.19
C ASP A 9 14.92 -32.40 29.00
N ASN A 10 15.87 -32.35 28.07
CA ASN A 10 16.39 -31.20 27.37
C ASN A 10 15.28 -30.41 26.64
N ARG A 11 14.72 -29.38 27.28
CA ARG A 11 13.95 -28.33 26.61
C ARG A 11 14.33 -26.94 27.11
N GLY A 12 15.35 -26.39 26.46
CA GLY A 12 15.70 -24.97 26.50
C GLY A 12 15.98 -24.42 25.10
N GLY A 13 15.35 -24.99 24.07
CA GLY A 13 15.27 -24.40 22.73
C GLY A 13 14.22 -23.31 22.73
N GLY A 14 14.55 -22.19 23.36
CA GLY A 14 13.81 -20.94 23.27
C GLY A 14 14.79 -19.88 22.83
N GLU A 15 15.22 -19.94 21.57
CA GLU A 15 15.67 -18.73 20.90
C GLU A 15 14.46 -17.79 20.93
N SER A 16 14.39 -16.99 21.99
CA SER A 16 13.55 -15.81 22.06
C SER A 16 13.99 -14.98 20.87
N GLY A 17 13.23 -15.11 19.77
CA GLY A 17 13.40 -14.29 18.59
C GLY A 17 13.54 -12.86 19.08
N ALA A 18 14.70 -12.27 18.79
CA ALA A 18 15.00 -10.92 19.21
C ALA A 18 13.79 -10.05 18.88
N ASP A 19 13.31 -9.30 19.88
CA ASP A 19 12.39 -8.20 19.70
C ASP A 19 13.13 -7.19 18.81
N ALA A 20 13.05 -7.43 17.50
CA ALA A 20 13.87 -6.73 16.54
C ALA A 20 13.23 -5.36 16.38
N GLU A 21 13.86 -4.37 17.02
CA GLU A 21 13.40 -3.00 17.04
C GLU A 21 13.09 -2.52 15.61
N LEU A 22 11.88 -1.99 15.44
CA LEU A 22 11.43 -1.49 14.15
C LEU A 22 12.15 -0.17 13.85
N PRO A 23 12.73 0.00 12.64
CA PRO A 23 13.38 1.25 12.29
C PRO A 23 12.36 2.39 12.29
N ALA A 24 12.67 3.51 12.96
CA ALA A 24 11.78 4.67 12.99
C ALA A 24 11.61 5.33 11.61
N THR A 25 12.65 5.31 10.76
CA THR A 25 12.62 5.91 9.43
C THR A 25 13.31 5.01 8.41
N LEU A 26 12.70 4.85 7.25
CA LEU A 26 13.25 4.17 6.08
C LEU A 26 13.54 5.21 4.99
N HIS A 27 14.76 5.20 4.45
CA HIS A 27 15.12 6.03 3.31
C HIS A 27 15.16 5.18 2.06
N ILE A 28 14.21 5.40 1.15
CA ILE A 28 13.99 4.56 -0.03
C ILE A 28 13.87 5.46 -1.26
N ALA A 29 14.80 5.31 -2.21
CA ALA A 29 14.83 6.10 -3.45
C ALA A 29 14.76 7.63 -3.23
N GLY A 30 15.33 8.12 -2.13
CA GLY A 30 15.30 9.54 -1.75
C GLY A 30 14.04 10.00 -0.99
N LEU A 31 13.05 9.12 -0.82
CA LEU A 31 11.86 9.35 0.01
C LEU A 31 12.10 8.83 1.43
N ALA A 32 11.74 9.63 2.44
CA ALA A 32 11.74 9.22 3.84
C ALA A 32 10.35 8.72 4.24
N LEU A 33 10.24 7.46 4.63
CA LEU A 33 9.02 6.87 5.18
C LEU A 33 9.21 6.71 6.69
N ASN A 34 8.36 7.35 7.49
CA ASN A 34 8.42 7.33 8.95
C ASN A 34 7.43 6.32 9.49
N LEU A 35 7.83 5.59 10.53
CA LEU A 35 6.92 4.73 11.28
C LEU A 35 5.81 5.61 11.87
N VAL A 36 4.57 5.30 11.54
CA VAL A 36 3.39 6.00 12.05
C VAL A 36 2.69 5.16 13.11
N GLU A 37 1.85 5.80 13.92
CA GLU A 37 0.98 5.07 14.85
C GLU A 37 0.07 4.12 14.07
N SER A 38 0.09 2.84 14.46
CA SER A 38 -0.67 1.79 13.80
C SER A 38 -1.21 0.78 14.81
N PRO A 39 -2.25 -0.01 14.46
CA PRO A 39 -2.73 -1.09 15.31
C PRO A 39 -1.62 -2.09 15.65
N PRO A 40 -1.68 -2.78 16.80
CA PRO A 40 -0.63 -3.71 17.23
C PRO A 40 -0.43 -4.92 16.30
N ALA A 41 -1.39 -5.17 15.40
CA ALA A 41 -1.31 -6.23 14.41
C ALA A 41 -0.39 -5.90 13.22
N LEU A 42 0.00 -4.64 13.03
CA LEU A 42 0.83 -4.23 11.89
C LEU A 42 1.80 -3.09 12.23
N ALA A 43 2.88 -2.99 11.46
CA ALA A 43 3.72 -1.81 11.40
C ALA A 43 3.48 -1.07 10.08
N CYS A 44 3.31 0.25 10.14
CA CYS A 44 3.12 1.09 8.97
C CYS A 44 4.18 2.18 8.91
N TRP A 45 4.84 2.30 7.75
CA TRP A 45 5.68 3.45 7.44
C TRP A 45 5.02 4.28 6.35
N SER A 46 4.94 5.58 6.52
CA SER A 46 4.33 6.50 5.55
C SER A 46 5.26 7.66 5.21
N GLY A 47 5.26 8.07 3.94
CA GLY A 47 6.06 9.20 3.44
C GLY A 47 5.40 9.88 2.24
N GLY A 48 5.41 11.21 2.23
CA GLY A 48 4.88 12.02 1.14
C GLY A 48 5.97 12.55 0.21
N PHE A 49 5.71 12.57 -1.10
CA PHE A 49 6.63 13.17 -2.07
C PHE A 49 6.76 14.70 -1.83
N PRO A 50 7.94 15.29 -2.07
CA PRO A 50 8.12 16.72 -1.90
C PRO A 50 7.26 17.47 -2.93
N VAL A 51 6.42 18.38 -2.43
CA VAL A 51 5.54 19.23 -3.25
C VAL A 51 5.71 20.71 -2.89
N PRO A 52 5.36 21.64 -3.79
CA PRO A 52 5.32 23.06 -3.47
C PRO A 52 4.42 23.36 -2.25
N ALA A 53 4.71 24.46 -1.55
CA ALA A 53 3.93 24.87 -0.39
C ALA A 53 2.45 25.09 -0.75
N GLY A 54 1.54 24.45 0.00
CA GLY A 54 0.09 24.55 -0.19
C GLY A 54 -0.52 23.48 -1.10
N ALA A 55 0.27 22.53 -1.62
CA ALA A 55 -0.23 21.33 -2.27
C ALA A 55 -0.12 20.13 -1.31
N ASP A 56 -1.08 19.21 -1.40
CA ASP A 56 -1.01 17.95 -0.68
C ASP A 56 -0.12 16.95 -1.44
N PRO A 57 0.76 16.21 -0.74
CA PRO A 57 1.69 15.29 -1.38
C PRO A 57 0.99 13.96 -1.73
N ALA A 58 1.40 13.35 -2.83
CA ALA A 58 1.18 11.93 -3.02
C ALA A 58 1.92 11.14 -1.93
N VAL A 59 1.33 10.03 -1.47
CA VAL A 59 1.83 9.27 -0.31
C VAL A 59 2.23 7.85 -0.71
N VAL A 60 3.27 7.33 -0.06
CA VAL A 60 3.65 5.92 -0.12
C VAL A 60 3.61 5.33 1.29
N ASN A 61 2.87 4.24 1.44
CA ASN A 61 2.74 3.46 2.66
C ASN A 61 3.40 2.10 2.47
N LEU A 62 4.18 1.68 3.45
CA LEU A 62 4.67 0.31 3.60
C LEU A 62 3.99 -0.30 4.82
N VAL A 63 3.26 -1.39 4.61
CA VAL A 63 2.55 -2.11 5.66
C VAL A 63 3.16 -3.49 5.84
N ILE A 64 3.46 -3.84 7.09
CA ILE A 64 4.01 -5.13 7.47
C ILE A 64 3.15 -5.75 8.57
N GLU A 65 2.52 -6.87 8.25
CA GLU A 65 1.65 -7.64 9.15
C GLU A 65 2.08 -9.12 9.15
N PRO A 66 2.42 -9.71 10.32
CA PRO A 66 2.57 -9.07 11.63
C PRO A 66 3.76 -8.08 11.67
N PRO A 67 3.87 -7.18 12.67
CA PRO A 67 4.93 -6.18 12.75
C PRO A 67 6.31 -6.84 12.76
N ALA A 68 7.16 -6.46 11.81
CA ALA A 68 8.54 -6.96 11.71
C ALA A 68 9.41 -5.97 10.92
N PRO A 69 10.75 -6.01 11.08
CA PRO A 69 11.64 -5.24 10.23
C PRO A 69 11.43 -5.53 8.74
N PRO A 70 11.41 -4.51 7.87
CA PRO A 70 11.24 -4.71 6.43
C PRO A 70 12.32 -5.60 5.82
N GLN A 71 11.89 -6.65 5.12
CA GLN A 71 12.81 -7.52 4.41
C GLN A 71 13.40 -6.82 3.17
N PRO A 72 14.64 -7.17 2.74
CA PRO A 72 15.26 -6.57 1.56
C PRO A 72 14.42 -6.66 0.28
N ALA A 73 13.66 -7.74 0.10
CA ALA A 73 12.77 -7.91 -1.04
C ALA A 73 11.62 -6.90 -1.04
N THR A 74 11.04 -6.62 0.14
CA THR A 74 9.99 -5.61 0.31
C THR A 74 10.55 -4.21 0.06
N LEU A 75 11.73 -3.89 0.61
CA LEU A 75 12.39 -2.60 0.39
C LEU A 75 12.70 -2.33 -1.10
N ARG A 76 13.12 -3.37 -1.85
CA ARG A 76 13.31 -3.25 -3.31
C ARG A 76 12.00 -2.96 -4.04
N ARG A 77 10.89 -3.56 -3.60
CA ARG A 77 9.56 -3.28 -4.18
C ARG A 77 9.13 -1.85 -3.94
N VAL A 78 9.25 -1.36 -2.70
CA VAL A 78 8.96 0.04 -2.37
C VAL A 78 9.88 0.96 -3.18
N HIS A 79 11.17 0.63 -3.31
CA HIS A 79 12.09 1.37 -4.17
C HIS A 79 11.61 1.44 -5.63
N ASP A 80 11.19 0.31 -6.19
CA ASP A 80 10.68 0.24 -7.57
C ASP A 80 9.40 1.05 -7.76
N VAL A 81 8.50 1.06 -6.77
CA VAL A 81 7.29 1.88 -6.76
C VAL A 81 7.64 3.37 -6.68
N VAL A 82 8.45 3.78 -5.71
CA VAL A 82 8.85 5.19 -5.52
C VAL A 82 9.58 5.71 -6.75
N SER A 83 10.52 4.94 -7.31
CA SER A 83 11.33 5.37 -8.47
C SER A 83 10.52 5.49 -9.77
N ARG A 84 9.34 4.87 -9.84
CA ARG A 84 8.50 4.84 -11.05
C ARG A 84 7.10 5.39 -10.76
N PHE A 85 6.93 6.14 -9.68
CA PHE A 85 5.63 6.48 -9.14
C PHE A 85 4.71 7.15 -10.17
N ASP A 86 5.18 8.23 -10.82
CA ASP A 86 4.39 8.94 -11.83
C ASP A 86 3.97 8.05 -13.00
N ALA A 87 4.85 7.15 -13.45
CA ALA A 87 4.56 6.23 -14.53
C ALA A 87 3.53 5.16 -14.11
N LEU A 88 3.57 4.72 -12.85
CA LEU A 88 2.60 3.78 -12.28
C LEU A 88 1.23 4.44 -12.06
N VAL A 89 1.21 5.69 -11.60
CA VAL A 89 0.00 6.51 -11.46
C VAL A 89 -0.66 6.73 -12.83
N ALA A 90 0.12 7.12 -13.85
CA ALA A 90 -0.40 7.26 -15.21
C ALA A 90 -1.01 5.95 -15.72
N ARG A 91 -0.33 4.82 -15.48
CA ARG A 91 -0.81 3.49 -15.87
C ARG A 91 -2.08 3.07 -15.12
N ALA A 92 -2.21 3.42 -13.83
CA ALA A 92 -3.44 3.23 -13.07
C ALA A 92 -4.59 4.05 -13.68
N GLY A 93 -4.35 5.32 -13.99
CA GLY A 93 -5.37 6.18 -14.60
C GLY A 93 -5.83 5.69 -15.98
N GLU A 94 -4.91 5.23 -16.83
CA GLU A 94 -5.24 4.59 -18.10
C GLU A 94 -6.06 3.31 -17.91
N TYR A 95 -5.69 2.48 -16.93
CA TYR A 95 -6.41 1.26 -16.60
C TYR A 95 -7.84 1.57 -16.14
N CYS A 96 -8.02 2.53 -15.24
CA CYS A 96 -9.35 3.00 -14.81
C CYS A 96 -10.19 3.46 -16.01
N ARG A 97 -9.63 4.29 -16.89
CA ARG A 97 -10.32 4.75 -18.11
C ARG A 97 -10.84 3.59 -18.95
N VAL A 98 -10.05 2.53 -19.13
CA VAL A 98 -10.49 1.38 -19.94
C VAL A 98 -11.51 0.52 -19.19
N ARG A 99 -11.20 0.13 -17.95
CA ARG A 99 -11.97 -0.86 -17.19
C ARG A 99 -13.32 -0.35 -16.73
N LEU A 100 -13.40 0.91 -16.27
CA LEU A 100 -14.64 1.47 -15.72
C LEU A 100 -15.74 1.68 -16.77
N ARG A 101 -15.42 1.51 -18.07
CA ARG A 101 -16.41 1.52 -19.15
C ARG A 101 -17.15 0.20 -19.30
N GLU A 102 -16.69 -0.85 -18.64
CA GLU A 102 -17.37 -2.13 -18.66
C GLU A 102 -18.68 -2.05 -17.87
N GLU A 103 -19.73 -2.71 -18.37
CA GLU A 103 -21.08 -2.64 -17.80
C GLU A 103 -21.14 -3.00 -16.31
N GLY A 104 -20.16 -3.77 -15.80
CA GLY A 104 -20.09 -4.19 -14.40
C GLY A 104 -19.87 -3.06 -13.39
N TYR A 105 -19.42 -1.87 -13.80
CA TYR A 105 -19.17 -0.74 -12.90
C TYR A 105 -20.33 0.25 -12.81
N GLY A 106 -21.34 0.15 -13.69
CA GLY A 106 -22.58 0.92 -13.57
C GLY A 106 -22.44 2.44 -13.68
N LEU A 107 -21.36 2.96 -14.29
CA LEU A 107 -21.15 4.41 -14.45
C LEU A 107 -22.26 5.05 -15.30
N THR A 108 -22.68 6.24 -14.90
CA THR A 108 -23.60 7.07 -15.69
C THR A 108 -22.89 7.64 -16.93
N ALA A 109 -23.66 8.05 -17.94
CA ALA A 109 -23.11 8.70 -19.14
C ALA A 109 -22.22 9.92 -18.79
N GLY A 110 -22.65 10.74 -17.83
CA GLY A 110 -21.88 11.92 -17.39
C GLY A 110 -20.62 11.58 -16.59
N GLU A 111 -20.50 10.38 -16.06
CA GLU A 111 -19.27 9.88 -15.43
C GLU A 111 -18.32 9.31 -16.47
N LEU A 112 -18.85 8.60 -17.46
CA LEU A 112 -18.08 8.12 -18.60
C LEU A 112 -17.44 9.30 -19.36
N ASP A 113 -18.17 10.39 -19.57
CA ASP A 113 -17.64 11.62 -20.19
C ASP A 113 -16.51 12.25 -19.38
N ARG A 114 -16.56 12.17 -18.03
CA ARG A 114 -15.49 12.69 -17.16
C ARG A 114 -14.18 11.91 -17.30
N LEU A 115 -14.24 10.62 -17.64
CA LEU A 115 -13.04 9.80 -17.86
C LEU A 115 -12.20 10.32 -19.04
N ASP A 116 -12.82 10.99 -20.01
CA ASP A 116 -12.19 11.52 -21.22
C ASP A 116 -11.68 12.95 -21.06
N LEU A 117 -11.88 13.58 -19.90
CA LEU A 117 -11.33 14.90 -19.64
C LEU A 117 -9.79 14.85 -19.58
N PRO A 118 -9.11 15.94 -20.04
CA PRO A 118 -7.65 16.05 -19.94
C PRO A 118 -7.14 15.92 -18.51
N GLU A 119 -7.87 16.54 -17.58
CA GLU A 119 -7.71 16.36 -16.14
C GLU A 119 -8.68 15.26 -15.69
N PRO A 120 -8.18 14.06 -15.39
CA PRO A 120 -9.05 12.95 -15.02
C PRO A 120 -9.66 13.19 -13.63
N PRO A 121 -10.79 12.54 -13.30
CA PRO A 121 -11.51 12.75 -12.05
C PRO A 121 -10.85 12.01 -10.87
N TRP A 122 -9.51 11.93 -10.85
CA TRP A 122 -8.73 11.24 -9.84
C TRP A 122 -8.14 12.25 -8.86
N GLY A 123 -8.34 12.01 -7.57
CA GLY A 123 -7.66 12.74 -6.50
C GLY A 123 -6.19 12.34 -6.38
N LEU A 124 -5.56 12.76 -5.30
CA LEU A 124 -4.17 12.45 -5.05
C LEU A 124 -3.94 10.95 -4.88
N PRO A 125 -2.87 10.40 -5.51
CA PRO A 125 -2.56 8.99 -5.42
C PRO A 125 -1.84 8.66 -4.10
N GLU A 126 -2.25 7.54 -3.52
CA GLU A 126 -1.60 6.91 -2.37
C GLU A 126 -1.23 5.48 -2.74
N ALA A 127 0.06 5.13 -2.71
CA ALA A 127 0.50 3.76 -2.91
C ALA A 127 0.63 3.02 -1.58
N THR A 128 0.09 1.82 -1.48
CA THR A 128 0.28 0.95 -0.31
C THR A 128 0.92 -0.36 -0.74
N VAL A 129 2.03 -0.73 -0.10
CA VAL A 129 2.83 -1.92 -0.41
C VAL A 129 2.86 -2.85 0.80
N TRP A 130 2.57 -4.13 0.59
CA TRP A 130 2.66 -5.17 1.62
C TRP A 130 3.84 -6.13 1.40
N THR A 131 4.15 -6.91 2.42
CA THR A 131 5.24 -7.91 2.41
C THR A 131 4.96 -9.09 1.48
N ASP A 132 3.70 -9.44 1.26
CA ASP A 132 3.24 -10.59 0.46
C ASP A 132 3.31 -10.36 -1.06
N ARG A 133 3.93 -9.24 -1.48
CA ARG A 133 4.10 -8.74 -2.85
C ARG A 133 2.89 -8.03 -3.43
N SER A 134 1.74 -8.04 -2.73
CA SER A 134 0.60 -7.22 -3.11
C SER A 134 0.92 -5.75 -2.90
N TRP A 135 0.39 -4.91 -3.79
CA TRP A 135 0.40 -3.47 -3.64
C TRP A 135 -0.66 -2.83 -4.53
N MET A 136 -1.03 -1.60 -4.20
CA MET A 136 -2.09 -0.88 -4.88
C MET A 136 -1.81 0.63 -4.91
N ILE A 137 -2.52 1.33 -5.79
CA ILE A 137 -2.67 2.79 -5.76
C ILE A 137 -4.13 3.09 -5.49
N ARG A 138 -4.39 3.91 -4.46
CA ARG A 138 -5.70 4.50 -4.21
C ARG A 138 -5.68 5.96 -4.66
N PHE A 139 -6.68 6.37 -5.44
CA PHE A 139 -6.95 7.78 -5.68
C PHE A 139 -7.96 8.22 -4.62
N ALA A 140 -7.49 8.93 -3.59
CA ALA A 140 -8.25 9.13 -2.35
C ALA A 140 -9.55 9.91 -2.53
N GLU A 141 -9.59 10.78 -3.53
CA GLU A 141 -10.81 11.47 -3.98
C GLU A 141 -11.16 10.98 -5.38
N SER A 142 -12.46 10.96 -5.70
CA SER A 142 -12.95 10.54 -6.99
C SER A 142 -14.11 11.42 -7.41
N GLY A 143 -14.07 11.93 -8.64
CA GLY A 143 -15.22 12.58 -9.26
C GLY A 143 -16.27 11.59 -9.76
N LEU A 144 -16.17 10.30 -9.42
CA LEU A 144 -17.10 9.22 -9.78
C LEU A 144 -17.79 8.70 -8.52
N GLY A 145 -19.08 8.42 -8.61
CA GLY A 145 -19.90 7.99 -7.46
C GLY A 145 -19.44 6.68 -6.84
N MET A 146 -18.93 5.72 -7.64
CA MET A 146 -18.38 4.46 -7.11
C MET A 146 -17.14 4.64 -6.22
N GLY A 147 -16.51 5.80 -6.27
CA GLY A 147 -15.35 6.13 -5.43
C GLY A 147 -15.69 7.10 -4.32
N ASP A 148 -16.96 7.37 -4.07
CA ASP A 148 -17.38 8.15 -2.91
C ASP A 148 -17.62 7.19 -1.73
N PRO A 149 -17.14 7.49 -0.51
CA PRO A 149 -16.31 8.64 -0.12
C PRO A 149 -14.79 8.33 -0.12
N TYR A 150 -14.39 7.08 -0.33
CA TYR A 150 -13.02 6.62 -0.01
C TYR A 150 -12.07 6.50 -1.21
N GLY A 151 -12.55 6.79 -2.41
CA GLY A 151 -11.76 6.84 -3.62
C GLY A 151 -11.85 5.60 -4.52
N ILE A 152 -10.89 5.47 -5.42
CA ILE A 152 -10.79 4.32 -6.35
C ILE A 152 -9.48 3.61 -6.12
N LEU A 153 -9.56 2.29 -6.00
CA LEU A 153 -8.44 1.41 -5.77
C LEU A 153 -8.01 0.71 -7.05
N VAL A 154 -6.71 0.71 -7.35
CA VAL A 154 -6.10 -0.04 -8.44
C VAL A 154 -5.06 -0.99 -7.90
N THR A 155 -5.29 -2.29 -8.04
CA THR A 155 -4.39 -3.35 -7.59
C THR A 155 -3.37 -3.71 -8.67
N PHE A 156 -2.15 -4.00 -8.28
CA PHE A 156 -1.04 -4.31 -9.19
C PHE A 156 -0.45 -5.71 -8.98
N ASP A 157 -0.10 -6.37 -10.08
CA ASP A 157 0.84 -7.49 -10.12
C ASP A 157 2.15 -7.03 -10.79
N GLY A 158 3.21 -6.92 -9.99
CA GLY A 158 4.44 -6.26 -10.42
C GLY A 158 4.17 -4.79 -10.77
N THR A 159 4.34 -4.41 -12.05
CA THR A 159 4.04 -3.06 -12.55
C THR A 159 2.78 -3.00 -13.39
N ARG A 160 2.01 -4.10 -13.48
CA ARG A 160 0.82 -4.18 -14.29
C ARG A 160 -0.42 -4.03 -13.39
N PRO A 161 -1.33 -3.08 -13.68
CA PRO A 161 -2.62 -3.04 -13.01
C PRO A 161 -3.46 -4.26 -13.42
N VAL A 162 -4.12 -4.87 -12.44
CA VAL A 162 -4.87 -6.12 -12.61
C VAL A 162 -6.31 -6.03 -12.14
N ASP A 163 -6.64 -5.06 -11.28
CA ASP A 163 -8.01 -4.86 -10.81
C ASP A 163 -8.26 -3.39 -10.47
N VAL A 164 -9.53 -2.98 -10.57
CA VAL A 164 -10.00 -1.66 -10.15
C VAL A 164 -11.32 -1.81 -9.38
N GLN A 165 -11.38 -1.19 -8.21
CA GLN A 165 -12.50 -1.29 -7.29
C GLN A 165 -12.88 0.10 -6.78
N GLY A 166 -14.18 0.31 -6.61
CA GLY A 166 -14.70 1.42 -5.80
C GLY A 166 -14.62 1.02 -4.34
N THR A 167 -14.19 1.94 -3.47
CA THR A 167 -14.27 1.73 -2.03
C THR A 167 -15.58 2.33 -1.54
N ASP A 168 -16.67 1.60 -1.74
CA ASP A 168 -17.98 1.91 -1.13
C ASP A 168 -17.97 1.37 0.32
N ASP A 169 -18.57 2.10 1.25
CA ASP A 169 -18.92 1.54 2.57
C ASP A 169 -20.04 0.52 2.32
N GLU A 170 -19.77 -0.79 2.44
CA GLU A 170 -20.87 -1.77 2.58
C GLU A 170 -21.63 -1.57 3.90
#